data_AF-E2SES3-F1
#
_entry.id   AF-E2SES3-F1
#
_cell.length_a   1.000
_cell.length_b   1.000
_cell.length_c   1.000
_cell.angle_alpha   90.00
_cell.angle_beta   90.00
_cell.angle_gamma   90.00
#
_symmetry.space_group_name_H-M   'P 1'
#
loop_
_entity.id
_entity.type
_entity.pdbx_description
1 polymer ?
#
loop_
_entity_poly.entity_id
_entity_poly.type
_entity_poly.pdbx_seq_one_letter_code
_entity_poly.pdbx_strand_id
1 'polypeptide(L)'
;MRLSAESFSQLDLTTAEVEAAERLYGALTGDIRRLVDVAIRTGVDAGRVEQARELVRRATTILAEDAPPDPAGIHFNAEGRSWNWGNAVVGVRNAIAPPVVLTWDDDGSVFSEVELGVAYEGPPGCVHGGVSALVLDHLMGETASAEHTRLIVTGTLTLRYLRPLPLGTVHMRARITREDERKVTVTAHLSDAAGDDRPAVEATGLFIRPSWVRPDSVAGSLD
;
A
#
# COMPACT_ATOMS: atom_id res chain seq x y z
N MET A 1 7.92 -19.42 2.40
CA MET A 1 7.66 -19.12 0.98
C MET A 1 8.82 -18.28 0.47
N ARG A 2 9.58 -18.74 -0.54
CA ARG A 2 10.62 -17.91 -1.17
C ARG A 2 9.93 -17.10 -2.28
N LEU A 3 10.13 -15.79 -2.34
CA LEU A 3 9.79 -15.01 -3.53
C LEU A 3 10.54 -15.62 -4.72
N SER A 4 9.78 -16.14 -5.69
CA SER A 4 10.30 -16.74 -6.92
C SER A 4 9.72 -15.99 -8.13
N ALA A 5 10.26 -16.24 -9.32
CA ALA A 5 9.71 -15.68 -10.57
C ALA A 5 8.22 -16.02 -10.75
N GLU A 6 7.74 -17.13 -10.18
CA GLU A 6 6.35 -17.57 -10.21
C GLU A 6 5.41 -16.69 -9.37
N SER A 7 5.94 -15.78 -8.54
CA SER A 7 5.15 -14.78 -7.80
C SER A 7 4.67 -13.62 -8.69
N PHE A 8 5.16 -13.57 -9.93
CA PHE A 8 4.79 -12.61 -10.96
C PHE A 8 4.17 -13.37 -12.12
N SER A 9 2.96 -13.01 -12.53
CA SER A 9 2.33 -13.62 -13.70
C SER A 9 1.99 -12.60 -14.77
N GLN A 10 2.34 -12.94 -16.01
CA GLN A 10 1.97 -12.14 -17.16
C GLN A 10 0.50 -12.40 -17.50
N LEU A 11 -0.28 -11.35 -17.62
CA LEU A 11 -1.68 -11.40 -18.06
C LEU A 11 -1.82 -10.70 -19.42
N ASP A 12 -2.71 -11.24 -20.26
CA ASP A 12 -3.05 -10.69 -21.57
C ASP A 12 -4.11 -9.59 -21.42
N LEU A 13 -3.70 -8.47 -20.81
CA LEU A 13 -4.49 -7.26 -20.65
C LEU A 13 -3.69 -6.06 -21.16
N THR A 14 -4.30 -5.23 -21.99
CA THR A 14 -3.74 -3.93 -22.36
C THR A 14 -3.71 -3.00 -21.14
N THR A 15 -2.84 -1.99 -21.14
CA THR A 15 -2.80 -1.00 -20.04
C THR A 15 -4.15 -0.28 -19.90
N ALA A 16 -4.84 -0.01 -21.01
CA ALA A 16 -6.18 0.59 -20.99
C ALA A 16 -7.22 -0.30 -20.27
N GLU A 17 -7.16 -1.61 -20.46
CA GLU A 17 -8.04 -2.57 -19.75
C GLU A 17 -7.70 -2.64 -18.26
N VAL A 18 -6.41 -2.63 -17.92
CA VAL A 18 -5.95 -2.57 -16.52
C VAL A 18 -6.50 -1.31 -15.85
N GLU A 19 -6.32 -0.13 -16.45
CA GLU A 19 -6.85 1.12 -15.90
C GLU A 19 -8.38 1.14 -15.80
N ALA A 20 -9.08 0.56 -16.78
CA ALA A 20 -10.54 0.45 -16.73
C ALA A 20 -11.00 -0.44 -15.58
N ALA A 21 -10.30 -1.56 -15.35
CA ALA A 21 -10.55 -2.42 -14.21
C ALA A 21 -10.23 -1.69 -12.89
N GLU A 22 -9.13 -0.95 -12.79
CA GLU A 22 -8.77 -0.17 -11.61
C GLU A 22 -9.84 0.88 -11.28
N ARG A 23 -10.40 1.58 -12.27
CA ARG A 23 -11.53 2.50 -12.07
C ARG A 23 -12.77 1.78 -11.57
N LEU A 24 -13.16 0.68 -12.22
CA LEU A 24 -14.38 -0.07 -11.89
C LEU A 24 -14.31 -0.68 -10.49
N TYR A 25 -13.28 -1.47 -10.21
CA TYR A 25 -13.13 -2.16 -8.94
C TYR A 25 -12.66 -1.21 -7.83
N GLY A 26 -11.89 -0.18 -8.17
CA GLY A 26 -11.53 0.88 -7.22
C GLY A 26 -12.74 1.64 -6.69
N ALA A 27 -13.76 1.90 -7.53
CA ALA A 27 -15.02 2.50 -7.09
C ALA A 27 -15.75 1.59 -6.09
N LEU A 28 -15.89 0.29 -6.40
CA LEU A 28 -16.46 -0.70 -5.48
C LEU A 28 -15.68 -0.75 -4.16
N THR A 29 -14.35 -0.78 -4.20
CA THR A 29 -13.52 -0.77 -2.99
C THR A 29 -13.66 0.53 -2.20
N GLY A 30 -13.85 1.66 -2.87
CA GLY A 30 -14.21 2.94 -2.24
C GLY A 30 -15.51 2.85 -1.44
N ASP A 31 -16.55 2.24 -2.00
CA ASP A 31 -17.81 2.01 -1.29
C ASP A 31 -17.63 1.09 -0.07
N ILE A 32 -16.79 0.04 -0.19
CA ILE A 32 -16.46 -0.86 0.92
C ILE A 32 -15.69 -0.11 2.02
N ARG A 33 -14.72 0.75 1.68
CA ARG A 33 -13.99 1.58 2.66
C ARG A 33 -14.96 2.49 3.42
N ARG A 34 -15.90 3.12 2.72
CA ARG A 34 -16.95 3.92 3.34
C ARG A 34 -17.85 3.09 4.27
N LEU A 35 -18.19 1.87 3.87
CA LEU A 35 -18.96 0.96 4.71
C LEU A 35 -18.19 0.58 5.99
N VAL A 36 -16.89 0.30 5.90
CA VAL A 36 -16.02 0.02 7.06
C VAL A 36 -16.05 1.20 8.06
N ASP A 37 -15.84 2.43 7.57
CA ASP A 37 -15.89 3.63 8.41
C ASP A 37 -17.24 3.79 9.13
N VAL A 38 -18.36 3.67 8.40
CA VAL A 38 -19.70 3.83 8.99
C VAL A 38 -20.04 2.66 9.94
N ALA A 39 -19.60 1.43 9.63
CA ALA A 39 -19.85 0.26 10.46
C ALA A 39 -19.19 0.36 11.84
N ILE A 40 -18.05 1.06 11.96
CA ILE A 40 -17.37 1.31 13.23
C ILE A 40 -18.17 2.27 14.12
N ARG A 41 -18.81 3.29 13.52
CA ARG A 41 -19.38 4.43 14.24
C ARG A 41 -20.91 4.39 14.38
N THR A 42 -21.58 3.51 13.64
CA THR A 42 -23.04 3.49 13.57
C THR A 42 -23.70 3.14 14.92
N GLY A 43 -24.81 3.81 15.22
CA GLY A 43 -25.64 3.58 16.40
C GLY A 43 -27.11 3.27 16.06
N VAL A 44 -27.37 2.79 14.85
CA VAL A 44 -28.73 2.43 14.39
C VAL A 44 -29.28 1.22 15.13
N ASP A 45 -30.61 1.06 15.11
CA ASP A 45 -31.29 -0.07 15.78
C ASP A 45 -31.01 -1.44 15.13
N ALA A 46 -31.33 -2.51 15.85
CA ALA A 46 -31.10 -3.89 15.43
C ALA A 46 -31.77 -4.26 14.09
N GLY A 47 -32.94 -3.70 13.78
CA GLY A 47 -33.63 -3.96 12.52
C GLY A 47 -32.86 -3.38 11.33
N ARG A 48 -32.29 -2.18 11.49
CA ARG A 48 -31.43 -1.56 10.47
C ARG A 48 -30.10 -2.29 10.31
N VAL A 49 -29.52 -2.80 11.40
CA VAL A 49 -28.33 -3.65 11.32
C VAL A 49 -28.62 -4.91 10.50
N GLU A 50 -29.75 -5.58 10.73
CA GLU A 50 -30.09 -6.80 9.97
C GLU A 50 -30.32 -6.51 8.48
N GLN A 51 -30.99 -5.40 8.15
CA GLN A 51 -31.14 -4.96 6.76
C GLN A 51 -29.77 -4.74 6.09
N ALA A 52 -28.85 -4.06 6.76
CA ALA A 52 -27.50 -3.85 6.24
C ALA A 52 -26.73 -5.17 6.05
N ARG A 53 -26.83 -6.09 7.02
CA ARG A 53 -26.18 -7.42 6.94
C ARG A 53 -26.68 -8.23 5.74
N GLU A 54 -27.96 -8.16 5.42
CA GLU A 54 -28.52 -8.84 4.24
C GLU A 54 -27.97 -8.26 2.95
N LEU A 55 -27.90 -6.93 2.84
CA LEU A 55 -27.32 -6.26 1.67
C LEU A 55 -25.83 -6.62 1.48
N VAL A 56 -25.06 -6.65 2.57
CA VAL A 56 -23.65 -7.07 2.52
C VAL A 56 -23.53 -8.52 2.08
N ARG A 57 -24.32 -9.44 2.65
CA ARG A 57 -24.32 -10.85 2.25
C ARG A 57 -24.66 -11.04 0.78
N ARG A 58 -25.69 -10.33 0.29
CA ARG A 58 -26.08 -10.37 -1.12
C ARG A 58 -24.98 -9.83 -2.04
N ALA A 59 -24.35 -8.72 -1.68
CA ALA A 59 -23.21 -8.18 -2.42
C ALA A 59 -22.06 -9.19 -2.47
N THR A 60 -21.74 -9.83 -1.34
CA THR A 60 -20.73 -10.91 -1.29
C THR A 60 -21.08 -12.06 -2.22
N THR A 61 -22.33 -12.53 -2.24
CA THR A 61 -22.74 -13.61 -3.15
C THR A 61 -22.53 -13.24 -4.61
N ILE A 62 -22.92 -12.04 -5.02
CA ILE A 62 -22.76 -11.55 -6.40
C ILE A 62 -21.26 -11.49 -6.76
N LEU A 63 -20.43 -10.91 -5.89
CA LEU A 63 -18.99 -10.76 -6.15
C LEU A 63 -18.25 -12.11 -6.15
N ALA A 64 -18.75 -13.09 -5.41
CA ALA A 64 -18.16 -14.41 -5.32
C ALA A 64 -18.45 -15.32 -6.52
N GLU A 65 -19.34 -14.92 -7.45
CA GLU A 65 -19.66 -15.69 -8.66
C GLU A 65 -18.42 -15.96 -9.52
N ASP A 66 -17.46 -15.03 -9.51
CA ASP A 66 -16.19 -15.13 -10.26
C ASP A 66 -14.99 -14.65 -9.40
N ALA A 67 -14.92 -15.14 -8.17
CA ALA A 67 -13.80 -14.90 -7.27
C ALA A 67 -12.85 -16.12 -7.26
N PRO A 68 -11.66 -16.05 -7.89
CA PRO A 68 -10.73 -17.17 -7.89
C PRO A 68 -10.22 -17.48 -6.46
N PRO A 69 -9.95 -18.75 -6.13
CA PRO A 69 -9.48 -19.15 -4.80
C PRO A 69 -8.01 -18.80 -4.56
N ASP A 70 -7.27 -18.46 -5.62
CA ASP A 70 -5.84 -18.18 -5.55
C ASP A 70 -5.54 -16.78 -4.99
N PRO A 71 -4.36 -16.58 -4.37
CA PRO A 71 -3.92 -15.26 -3.94
C PRO A 71 -3.86 -14.26 -5.10
N ALA A 72 -4.15 -12.99 -4.82
CA ALA A 72 -4.19 -11.92 -5.84
C ALA A 72 -2.88 -11.69 -6.59
N GLY A 73 -1.72 -11.99 -5.99
CA GLY A 73 -0.42 -11.94 -6.66
C GLY A 73 0.02 -10.56 -7.17
N ILE A 74 1.11 -10.56 -7.93
CA ILE A 74 1.59 -9.41 -8.70
C ILE A 74 1.52 -9.80 -10.17
N HIS A 75 0.97 -8.91 -10.99
CA HIS A 75 0.80 -9.15 -12.42
C HIS A 75 1.52 -8.09 -13.23
N PHE A 76 1.78 -8.41 -14.50
CA PHE A 76 2.26 -7.47 -15.49
C PHE A 76 1.73 -7.81 -16.89
N ASN A 77 1.80 -6.87 -17.82
CA ASN A 77 1.42 -7.09 -19.22
C ASN A 77 2.60 -6.93 -20.18
N ALA A 78 2.36 -7.18 -21.47
CA ALA A 78 3.36 -7.03 -22.53
C ALA A 78 3.81 -5.58 -22.75
N GLU A 79 3.06 -4.60 -22.22
CA GLU A 79 3.36 -3.15 -22.32
C GLU A 79 4.21 -2.65 -21.14
N GLY A 80 4.63 -3.55 -20.24
CA GLY A 80 5.47 -3.23 -19.07
C GLY A 80 4.71 -2.66 -17.87
N ARG A 81 3.37 -2.54 -17.93
CA ARG A 81 2.54 -2.16 -16.79
C ARG A 81 2.47 -3.31 -15.80
N SER A 82 2.75 -3.04 -14.52
CA SER A 82 2.59 -4.00 -13.41
C SER A 82 1.60 -3.53 -12.35
N TRP A 83 0.82 -4.45 -11.78
CA TRP A 83 -0.16 -4.14 -10.74
C TRP A 83 -0.20 -5.19 -9.63
N ASN A 84 -0.53 -4.74 -8.42
CA ASN A 84 -0.71 -5.59 -7.24
C ASN A 84 -2.01 -5.16 -6.54
N TRP A 85 -3.15 -5.55 -7.12
CA TRP A 85 -4.47 -5.09 -6.69
C TRP A 85 -4.84 -5.51 -5.27
N GLY A 86 -4.24 -6.58 -4.75
CA GLY A 86 -4.47 -7.08 -3.39
C GLY A 86 -3.53 -6.53 -2.32
N ASN A 87 -2.54 -5.70 -2.69
CA ASN A 87 -1.55 -5.17 -1.76
C ASN A 87 -2.20 -4.49 -0.54
N ALA A 88 -1.62 -4.68 0.65
CA ALA A 88 -2.19 -4.17 1.90
C ALA A 88 -2.03 -2.65 2.11
N VAL A 89 -1.25 -1.97 1.26
CA VAL A 89 -1.01 -0.52 1.36
C VAL A 89 -1.49 0.24 0.13
N VAL A 90 -1.24 -0.28 -1.08
CA VAL A 90 -1.61 0.39 -2.35
C VAL A 90 -2.62 -0.39 -3.19
N GLY A 91 -3.14 -1.50 -2.67
CA GLY A 91 -4.04 -2.37 -3.43
C GLY A 91 -5.37 -1.68 -3.72
N VAL A 92 -5.62 -1.35 -4.99
CA VAL A 92 -6.86 -0.70 -5.43
C VAL A 92 -8.11 -1.54 -5.15
N ARG A 93 -7.97 -2.88 -5.07
CA ARG A 93 -9.06 -3.81 -4.73
C ARG A 93 -9.06 -4.23 -3.26
N ASN A 94 -8.15 -3.69 -2.44
CA ASN A 94 -8.05 -4.00 -1.02
C ASN A 94 -8.65 -2.87 -0.18
N ALA A 95 -9.79 -3.12 0.45
CA ALA A 95 -10.47 -2.12 1.29
C ALA A 95 -9.75 -1.84 2.63
N ILE A 96 -8.80 -2.69 3.03
CA ILE A 96 -7.91 -2.40 4.16
C ILE A 96 -6.85 -1.38 3.75
N ALA A 97 -6.37 -1.45 2.51
CA ALA A 97 -5.35 -0.53 2.02
C ALA A 97 -5.86 0.92 2.02
N PRO A 98 -5.14 1.85 2.70
CA PRO A 98 -5.42 3.27 2.54
C PRO A 98 -5.13 3.69 1.08
N PRO A 99 -5.84 4.68 0.53
CA PRO A 99 -5.59 5.15 -0.83
C PRO A 99 -4.28 5.96 -0.86
N VAL A 100 -3.15 5.26 -0.93
CA VAL A 100 -1.81 5.87 -1.04
C VAL A 100 -1.48 6.11 -2.50
N VAL A 101 -1.10 7.35 -2.82
CA VAL A 101 -0.51 7.71 -4.12
C VAL A 101 0.86 8.33 -3.85
N LEU A 102 1.90 7.68 -4.34
CA LEU A 102 3.27 8.14 -4.15
C LEU A 102 3.65 9.15 -5.23
N THR A 103 4.43 10.15 -4.85
CA THR A 103 5.05 11.14 -5.74
C THR A 103 6.55 11.14 -5.51
N TRP A 104 7.31 11.24 -6.59
CA TRP A 104 8.77 11.28 -6.58
C TRP A 104 9.24 12.71 -6.87
N ASP A 105 10.14 13.22 -6.03
CA ASP A 105 10.82 14.49 -6.22
C ASP A 105 12.11 14.30 -7.06
N ASP A 106 12.57 15.37 -7.70
CA ASP A 106 13.80 15.39 -8.50
C ASP A 106 15.07 14.98 -7.71
N ASP A 107 15.05 15.13 -6.38
CA ASP A 107 16.14 14.73 -5.48
C ASP A 107 16.10 13.24 -5.10
N GLY A 108 15.16 12.48 -5.66
CA GLY A 108 14.95 11.05 -5.41
C GLY A 108 14.23 10.75 -4.10
N SER A 109 13.71 11.76 -3.40
CA SER A 109 12.82 11.54 -2.27
C SER A 109 11.39 11.20 -2.73
N VAL A 110 10.68 10.43 -1.92
CA VAL A 110 9.32 9.99 -2.19
C VAL A 110 8.41 10.51 -1.10
N PHE A 111 7.26 11.03 -1.48
CA PHE A 111 6.29 11.54 -0.53
C PHE A 111 4.86 11.20 -0.94
N SER A 112 3.95 11.31 0.02
CA SER A 112 2.52 11.14 -0.21
C SER A 112 1.72 11.81 0.90
N GLU A 113 0.51 12.21 0.57
CA GLU A 113 -0.53 12.58 1.52
C GLU A 113 -1.56 11.46 1.55
N VAL A 114 -1.83 10.92 2.74
CA VAL A 114 -2.77 9.80 2.93
C VAL A 114 -3.79 10.14 3.99
N GLU A 115 -5.05 9.79 3.73
CA GLU A 115 -6.12 9.91 4.71
C GLU A 115 -6.22 8.63 5.56
N LEU A 116 -5.85 8.74 6.84
CA LEU A 116 -5.94 7.67 7.83
C LEU A 116 -7.07 7.96 8.82
N GLY A 117 -8.30 7.62 8.43
CA GLY A 117 -9.50 7.74 9.25
C GLY A 117 -9.68 6.62 10.29
N VAL A 118 -10.88 6.52 10.86
CA VAL A 118 -11.22 5.63 11.99
C VAL A 118 -10.96 4.14 11.76
N ALA A 119 -10.94 3.70 10.49
CA ALA A 119 -10.58 2.32 10.14
C ALA A 119 -9.14 1.96 10.54
N TYR A 120 -8.30 2.96 10.79
CA TYR A 120 -6.89 2.85 11.13
C TYR A 120 -6.57 3.26 12.57
N GLU A 121 -7.60 3.50 13.38
CA GLU A 121 -7.47 3.95 14.76
C GLU A 121 -6.85 2.87 15.66
N GLY A 122 -5.96 3.30 16.55
CA GLY A 122 -5.42 2.46 17.62
C GLY A 122 -5.78 3.05 18.98
N PRO A 123 -4.93 3.92 19.55
CA PRO A 123 -5.34 4.76 20.66
C PRO A 123 -6.46 5.72 20.23
N PRO A 124 -7.33 6.16 21.15
CA PRO A 124 -8.40 7.10 20.83
C PRO A 124 -7.90 8.34 20.08
N GLY A 125 -8.48 8.61 18.91
CA GLY A 125 -8.17 9.72 18.01
C GLY A 125 -6.81 9.64 17.31
N CYS A 126 -6.09 8.52 17.41
CA CYS A 126 -4.74 8.37 16.87
C CYS A 126 -4.62 7.16 15.92
N VAL A 127 -3.78 7.30 14.91
CA VAL A 127 -3.39 6.20 14.01
C VAL A 127 -2.72 5.11 14.84
N HIS A 128 -3.11 3.86 14.60
CA HIS A 128 -2.49 2.70 15.24
C HIS A 128 -1.00 2.60 14.84
N GLY A 129 -0.11 2.39 15.81
CA GLY A 129 1.33 2.32 15.53
C GLY A 129 1.71 1.25 14.50
N GLY A 130 1.03 0.10 14.53
CA GLY A 130 1.17 -0.93 13.49
C GLY A 130 0.75 -0.49 12.08
N VAL A 131 -0.23 0.42 11.94
CA VAL A 131 -0.58 1.02 10.64
C VAL A 131 0.51 1.99 10.20
N SER A 132 1.05 2.79 11.13
CA SER A 132 2.22 3.63 10.85
C SER A 132 3.40 2.81 10.35
N ALA A 133 3.68 1.66 10.98
CA ALA A 133 4.73 0.75 10.55
C ALA A 133 4.46 0.16 9.15
N LEU A 134 3.21 -0.23 8.88
CA LEU A 134 2.77 -0.76 7.59
C LEU A 134 3.01 0.24 6.45
N VAL A 135 2.55 1.49 6.60
CA VAL A 135 2.70 2.50 5.53
C VAL A 135 4.16 2.93 5.35
N LEU A 136 4.93 2.99 6.44
CA LEU A 136 6.36 3.31 6.40
C LEU A 136 7.19 2.21 5.74
N ASP A 137 6.89 0.93 6.00
CA ASP A 137 7.55 -0.20 5.32
C ASP A 137 7.32 -0.12 3.80
N HIS A 138 6.07 0.11 3.39
CA HIS A 138 5.74 0.21 1.98
C HIS A 138 6.40 1.42 1.30
N LEU A 139 6.27 2.62 1.87
CA LEU A 139 6.90 3.84 1.35
C LEU A 139 8.41 3.66 1.20
N MET A 140 9.07 3.12 2.22
CA MET A 140 10.51 2.92 2.18
C MET A 140 10.91 1.81 1.20
N GLY A 141 10.09 0.78 1.04
CA GLY A 141 10.30 -0.26 0.02
C GLY A 141 10.21 0.28 -1.39
N GLU A 142 9.24 1.15 -1.67
CA GLU A 142 9.07 1.85 -2.93
C GLU A 142 10.21 2.83 -3.21
N THR A 143 10.65 3.55 -2.17
CA THR A 143 11.84 4.41 -2.23
C THR A 143 13.09 3.58 -2.52
N ALA A 144 13.23 2.44 -1.85
CA ALA A 144 14.36 1.54 -2.03
C ALA A 144 14.34 0.83 -3.38
N SER A 145 13.18 0.59 -3.99
CA SER A 145 13.05 -0.06 -5.30
C SER A 145 13.34 0.89 -6.46
N ALA A 146 13.46 2.20 -6.20
CA ALA A 146 13.68 3.25 -7.19
C ALA A 146 12.70 3.14 -8.36
N GLU A 147 11.41 3.33 -8.09
CA GLU A 147 10.31 3.16 -9.08
C GLU A 147 10.29 1.75 -9.70
N HIS A 148 10.40 0.73 -8.85
CA HIS A 148 10.38 -0.69 -9.26
C HIS A 148 11.49 -1.11 -10.22
N THR A 149 12.52 -0.30 -10.42
CA THR A 149 13.67 -0.62 -11.29
C THR A 149 14.60 -1.68 -10.68
N ARG A 150 14.44 -2.06 -9.41
CA ARG A 150 15.20 -3.15 -8.79
C ARG A 150 14.37 -3.99 -7.82
N LEU A 151 14.57 -5.31 -7.89
CA LEU A 151 14.02 -6.24 -6.91
C LEU A 151 14.76 -6.10 -5.58
N ILE A 152 14.08 -5.60 -4.56
CA ILE A 152 14.62 -5.40 -3.22
C ILE A 152 13.58 -5.81 -2.16
N VAL A 153 14.06 -6.32 -1.03
CA VAL A 153 13.18 -6.77 0.07
C VAL A 153 13.58 -6.12 1.39
N THR A 154 12.63 -5.94 2.30
CA THR A 154 12.91 -5.44 3.65
C THR A 154 13.80 -6.45 4.39
N GLY A 155 14.97 -6.00 4.85
CA GLY A 155 15.85 -6.76 5.74
C GLY A 155 15.65 -6.40 7.20
N THR A 156 15.53 -5.11 7.51
CA THR A 156 15.26 -4.63 8.89
C THR A 156 14.48 -3.32 8.83
N LEU A 157 13.54 -3.15 9.75
CA LEU A 157 12.75 -1.95 9.94
C LEU A 157 12.87 -1.50 11.40
N THR A 158 13.34 -0.28 11.65
CA THR A 158 13.43 0.31 12.99
C THR A 158 12.58 1.57 13.04
N LEU A 159 11.68 1.66 14.01
CA LEU A 159 10.77 2.81 14.16
C LEU A 159 10.93 3.48 15.53
N ARG A 160 10.70 4.79 15.57
CA ARG A 160 10.59 5.60 16.78
C ARG A 160 9.28 6.37 16.74
N TYR A 161 8.41 6.12 17.71
CA TYR A 161 7.16 6.85 17.90
C TYR A 161 7.43 8.03 18.84
N LEU A 162 7.55 9.23 18.27
CA LEU A 162 7.99 10.43 18.99
C LEU A 162 6.84 11.15 19.70
N ARG A 163 5.65 11.12 19.10
CA ARG A 163 4.41 11.72 19.60
C ARG A 163 3.19 11.02 18.98
N PRO A 164 1.99 11.18 19.55
CA PRO A 164 0.77 10.69 18.92
C PRO A 164 0.63 11.24 17.50
N LEU A 165 0.19 10.38 16.57
CA LEU A 165 -0.17 10.74 15.22
C LEU A 165 -1.71 10.77 15.14
N PRO A 166 -2.34 11.95 15.09
CA PRO A 166 -3.79 12.08 14.98
C PRO A 166 -4.35 11.37 13.73
N LEU A 167 -5.60 10.92 13.81
CA LEU A 167 -6.35 10.51 12.62
C LEU A 167 -6.56 11.69 11.66
N GLY A 168 -6.79 11.36 10.39
CA GLY A 168 -7.03 12.32 9.31
C GLY A 168 -5.89 12.31 8.29
N THR A 169 -5.58 13.48 7.76
CA THR A 169 -4.54 13.66 6.75
C THR A 169 -3.15 13.52 7.37
N VAL A 170 -2.37 12.56 6.85
CA VAL A 170 -1.01 12.24 7.26
C VAL A 170 -0.07 12.44 6.07
N HIS A 171 1.01 13.17 6.30
CA HIS A 171 2.11 13.29 5.33
C HIS A 171 3.14 12.20 5.60
N MET A 172 3.65 11.61 4.54
CA MET A 172 4.73 10.64 4.60
C MET A 172 5.85 11.06 3.65
N ARG A 173 7.10 10.95 4.08
CA ARG A 173 8.27 11.25 3.26
C ARG A 173 9.38 10.25 3.51
N ALA A 174 10.11 9.88 2.47
CA ALA A 174 11.22 8.95 2.52
C ALA A 174 12.33 9.36 1.56
N ARG A 175 13.56 8.94 1.85
CA ARG A 175 14.72 9.11 0.97
C ARG A 175 15.77 8.05 1.22
N ILE A 176 16.50 7.69 0.17
CA ILE A 176 17.72 6.88 0.31
C ILE A 176 18.79 7.74 0.98
N THR A 177 19.43 7.18 2.02
CA THR A 177 20.53 7.84 2.75
C THR A 177 21.87 7.16 2.56
N ARG A 178 21.86 5.88 2.17
CA ARG A 178 23.08 5.13 1.88
C ARG A 178 22.78 3.95 0.97
N GLU A 179 23.66 3.73 0.00
CA GLU A 179 23.71 2.50 -0.78
C GLU A 179 25.08 1.84 -0.67
N ASP A 180 25.10 0.53 -0.46
CA ASP A 180 26.32 -0.27 -0.33
C ASP A 180 26.08 -1.65 -0.96
N GLU A 181 26.52 -1.80 -2.20
CA GLU A 181 26.35 -2.98 -3.04
C GLU A 181 24.90 -3.49 -3.12
N ARG A 182 24.53 -4.39 -2.19
CA ARG A 182 23.24 -5.08 -2.09
C ARG A 182 22.36 -4.51 -0.98
N LYS A 183 22.80 -3.48 -0.27
CA LYS A 183 22.15 -2.88 0.89
C LYS A 183 21.75 -1.45 0.56
N VAL A 184 20.47 -1.13 0.73
CA VAL A 184 19.94 0.23 0.57
C VAL A 184 19.35 0.64 1.91
N THR A 185 19.84 1.75 2.47
CA THR A 185 19.31 2.33 3.70
C THR A 185 18.40 3.50 3.35
N VAL A 186 17.17 3.43 3.82
CA VAL A 186 16.15 4.47 3.62
C VAL A 186 15.76 5.04 4.98
N THR A 187 15.61 6.35 5.06
CA THR A 187 14.98 7.02 6.21
C THR A 187 13.65 7.57 5.79
N ALA A 188 12.65 7.49 6.66
CA ALA A 188 11.33 8.02 6.41
C ALA A 188 10.67 8.54 7.69
N HIS A 189 9.64 9.36 7.53
CA HIS A 189 8.83 9.82 8.64
C HIS A 189 7.37 10.04 8.25
N LEU A 190 6.52 10.05 9.27
CA LEU A 190 5.12 10.46 9.20
C LEU A 190 4.92 11.72 10.03
N SER A 191 4.16 12.67 9.51
CA SER A 191 3.76 13.91 10.18
C SER A 191 2.25 14.14 9.98
N ASP A 192 1.63 14.87 10.91
CA ASP A 192 0.24 15.34 10.76
C ASP A 192 0.21 16.60 9.89
N ALA A 193 -0.93 16.88 9.26
CA ALA A 193 -1.10 18.05 8.40
C ALA A 193 -0.86 19.41 9.08
N ALA A 194 -1.04 19.47 10.41
CA ALA A 194 -0.78 20.69 11.19
C ALA A 194 0.69 20.84 11.62
N GLY A 195 1.53 19.82 11.43
CA GLY A 195 2.81 19.67 12.09
C GLY A 195 4.01 20.36 11.46
N ASP A 196 3.85 21.07 10.34
CA ASP A 196 4.95 21.67 9.56
C ASP A 196 6.10 20.66 9.34
N ASP A 197 5.71 19.47 8.90
CA ASP A 197 6.58 18.30 8.69
C ASP A 197 7.34 17.77 9.91
N ARG A 198 7.03 18.23 11.13
CA ARG A 198 7.61 17.68 12.35
C ARG A 198 7.22 16.21 12.52
N PRO A 199 8.17 15.26 12.59
CA PRO A 199 7.84 13.85 12.68
C PRO A 199 7.02 13.47 13.93
N ALA A 200 5.98 12.67 13.73
CA ALA A 200 5.30 11.91 14.76
C ALA A 200 5.88 10.50 14.89
N VAL A 201 6.23 9.89 13.76
CA VAL A 201 6.90 8.59 13.67
C VAL A 201 8.08 8.73 12.71
N GLU A 202 9.25 8.28 13.11
CA GLU A 202 10.44 8.18 12.24
C GLU A 202 10.82 6.72 12.06
N ALA A 203 11.37 6.38 10.90
CA ALA A 203 11.85 5.04 10.61
C ALA A 203 13.16 5.04 9.83
N THR A 204 13.93 3.98 10.06
CA THR A 204 15.08 3.61 9.23
C THR A 204 14.89 2.17 8.78
N GLY A 205 14.90 1.97 7.46
CA GLY A 205 14.81 0.67 6.83
C GLY A 205 16.12 0.28 6.16
N LEU A 206 16.52 -0.97 6.34
CA LEU A 206 17.58 -1.62 5.57
C LEU A 206 16.93 -2.59 4.59
N PHE A 207 17.10 -2.33 3.31
CA PHE A 207 16.57 -3.12 2.20
C PHE A 207 17.70 -3.87 1.51
N ILE A 208 17.43 -5.12 1.13
CA ILE A 208 18.44 -6.05 0.64
C ILE A 208 18.07 -6.54 -0.75
N ARG A 209 18.99 -6.39 -1.72
CA ARG A 209 18.88 -7.08 -3.00
C ARG A 209 19.20 -8.56 -2.79
N PRO A 210 18.29 -9.49 -3.11
CA PRO A 210 18.55 -10.92 -2.95
C PRO A 210 19.75 -11.37 -3.79
N SER A 211 20.50 -12.37 -3.31
CA SER A 211 21.80 -12.75 -3.91
C SER A 211 21.70 -13.34 -5.30
N TRP A 212 20.51 -13.84 -5.66
CA TRP A 212 20.21 -14.43 -6.96
C TRP A 212 19.80 -13.40 -8.00
N VAL A 213 19.53 -12.14 -7.60
CA VAL A 213 19.25 -11.04 -8.54
C VAL A 213 20.59 -10.48 -9.01
N ARG A 214 20.86 -10.56 -10.31
CA ARG A 214 22.09 -9.99 -10.89
C ARG A 214 21.98 -8.46 -10.94
N PRO A 215 23.09 -7.72 -10.85
CA PRO A 215 23.08 -6.26 -10.94
C PRO A 215 22.40 -5.73 -12.22
N ASP A 216 22.54 -6.47 -13.33
CA ASP A 216 22.09 -6.04 -14.66
C ASP A 216 20.73 -6.64 -15.09
N SER A 217 20.07 -7.44 -14.25
CA SER A 217 18.89 -8.22 -14.67
C SER A 217 17.56 -7.44 -14.69
N VAL A 218 17.58 -6.10 -14.58
CA VAL A 218 16.35 -5.26 -14.68
C VAL A 218 16.52 -4.12 -15.70
N ALA A 219 17.67 -4.02 -16.38
CA ALA A 219 17.84 -3.18 -17.56
C ALA A 219 17.78 -4.08 -18.80
N GLY A 220 16.58 -4.48 -19.25
CA GLY A 220 16.47 -5.21 -20.52
C GLY A 220 15.19 -6.03 -20.71
N SER A 221 14.11 -5.35 -21.07
CA SER A 221 13.28 -5.73 -22.23
C SER A 221 12.41 -4.55 -22.66
N LEU A 222 13.08 -3.49 -23.10
CA LEU A 222 12.60 -2.58 -24.13
C LEU A 222 13.60 -2.70 -25.27
N ASP A 223 13.39 -3.71 -26.11
CA ASP A 223 13.85 -3.79 -27.50
C ASP A 223 12.68 -4.35 -28.32
#